data_AF-A0A7J7Y060-F1
#
_entry.id   AF-A0A7J7Y060-F1
#
_cell.length_a   1.000
_cell.length_b   1.000
_cell.length_c   1.000
_cell.angle_alpha   90.00
_cell.angle_beta   90.00
_cell.angle_gamma   90.00
#
_symmetry.space_group_name_H-M   'P 1'
#
loop_
_entity.id
_entity.type
_entity.pdbx_description
1 polymer ?
#
loop_
_entity_poly.entity_id
_entity_poly.type
_entity_poly.pdbx_seq_one_letter_code
_entity_poly.pdbx_strand_id
1 'polypeptide(L)'
;MGKILKEAKWVPQQLKKKRQMENRKVISKMLLQWHERNSTVHRIVTGDEKWIYFEIPKLTKSWVDPGQPATSTVRPNHFGKKTMLCVWWDQEGVVYYELLKPGETINTDRYLQQIINLNHTLIAK
;
A
#
# COMPACT_ATOMS: atom_id res chain seq x y z
N MET A 1 41.74 5.25 -1.11
CA MET A 1 40.88 5.67 0.01
C MET A 1 39.45 5.77 -0.48
N GLY A 2 38.65 4.73 -0.19
CA GLY A 2 37.44 4.39 -0.93
C GLY A 2 36.17 4.98 -0.34
N LYS A 3 35.46 5.77 -1.14
CA LYS A 3 34.05 6.05 -0.88
C LYS A 3 33.23 4.87 -1.40
N ILE A 4 32.28 4.41 -0.59
CA ILE A 4 31.33 3.34 -0.95
C ILE A 4 30.03 4.02 -1.38
N LEU A 5 29.50 3.62 -2.55
CA LEU A 5 28.20 4.07 -3.03
C LEU A 5 27.11 3.43 -2.16
N LYS A 6 26.25 4.26 -1.56
CA LYS A 6 25.03 3.81 -0.87
C LYS A 6 23.83 4.36 -1.60
N GLU A 7 22.90 3.48 -1.95
CA GLU A 7 21.62 3.88 -2.51
C GLU A 7 20.75 4.52 -1.42
N ALA A 8 20.11 5.64 -1.75
CA ALA A 8 19.15 6.28 -0.87
C ALA A 8 17.90 5.41 -0.73
N LYS A 9 17.40 5.25 0.50
CA LYS A 9 16.15 4.54 0.77
C LYS A 9 15.01 5.54 0.79
N TRP A 10 13.98 5.28 -0.01
CA TRP A 10 12.72 6.01 0.08
C TRP A 10 12.03 5.69 1.40
N VAL A 11 11.61 6.72 2.12
CA VAL A 11 10.81 6.61 3.34
C VAL A 11 9.48 7.34 3.12
N PRO A 12 8.34 6.80 3.59
CA PRO A 12 7.02 7.37 3.30
C PRO A 12 6.87 8.83 3.72
N GLN A 13 7.43 9.19 4.88
CA GLN A 13 7.45 10.56 5.38
C GLN A 13 8.57 10.71 6.41
N GLN A 14 9.20 11.88 6.45
CA GLN A 14 10.10 12.22 7.56
C GLN A 14 9.25 12.47 8.82
N LEU A 15 9.41 11.62 9.84
CA LEU A 15 8.73 11.79 11.13
C LEU A 15 9.37 12.97 11.88
N LYS A 16 8.85 14.17 11.67
CA LYS A 16 9.42 15.41 12.23
C LYS A 16 9.09 15.60 13.72
N LYS A 17 8.04 14.95 14.23
CA LYS A 17 7.55 15.15 15.59
C LYS A 17 7.93 13.97 16.48
N LYS A 18 8.66 14.24 17.57
CA LYS A 18 8.99 13.26 18.63
C LYS A 18 7.75 12.49 19.11
N ARG A 19 6.61 13.16 19.21
CA ARG A 19 5.31 12.57 19.58
C ARG A 19 4.85 11.46 18.62
N GLN A 20 5.05 11.60 17.31
CA GLN A 20 4.64 10.56 16.35
C GLN A 20 5.50 9.31 16.51
N MET A 21 6.81 9.47 16.71
CA MET A 21 7.71 8.35 16.97
C MET A 21 7.37 7.65 18.29
N GLU A 22 7.12 8.41 19.35
CA GLU A 22 6.75 7.84 20.65
C GLU A 22 5.41 7.11 20.57
N ASN A 23 4.39 7.71 19.93
CA ASN A 23 3.09 7.05 19.75
C ASN A 23 3.22 5.73 19.01
N ARG A 24 3.99 5.69 17.90
CA ARG A 24 4.24 4.44 17.16
C ARG A 24 4.92 3.41 18.05
N LYS A 25 5.94 3.81 18.81
CA LYS A 25 6.67 2.92 19.72
C LYS A 25 5.75 2.34 20.80
N VAL A 26 4.93 3.17 21.43
CA VAL A 26 4.00 2.76 22.50
C VAL A 26 2.96 1.79 21.94
N ILE A 27 2.30 2.13 20.83
CA ILE A 27 1.29 1.27 20.20
C ILE A 27 1.91 -0.08 19.79
N SER A 28 3.08 -0.06 19.14
CA SER A 28 3.75 -1.29 18.74
C SER A 28 4.11 -2.18 19.94
N LYS A 29 4.60 -1.61 21.04
CA LYS A 29 4.87 -2.37 22.27
C LYS A 29 3.61 -2.97 22.87
N MET A 30 2.52 -2.22 22.91
CA MET A 30 1.24 -2.70 23.43
C MET A 30 0.69 -3.86 22.59
N LEU A 31 0.71 -3.72 21.25
CA LEU A 31 0.27 -4.77 20.33
C LEU A 31 1.13 -6.02 20.43
N LEU A 32 2.44 -5.88 20.60
CA LEU A 32 3.36 -7.01 20.80
C LEU A 32 3.04 -7.77 22.10
N GLN A 33 2.91 -7.06 23.23
CA GLN A 33 2.55 -7.68 24.51
C GLN A 33 1.20 -8.40 24.46
N TRP A 34 0.24 -7.82 23.74
CA TRP A 34 -1.07 -8.44 23.55
C TRP A 34 -0.98 -9.72 22.70
N HIS A 35 -0.17 -9.70 21.64
CA HIS A 35 0.08 -10.86 20.79
C HIS A 35 0.85 -11.98 21.50
N GLU A 36 1.82 -11.65 22.36
CA GLU A 36 2.56 -12.64 23.15
C GLU A 36 1.66 -13.35 24.18
N ARG A 37 0.65 -12.64 24.71
CA ARG A 37 -0.32 -13.22 25.64
C ARG A 37 -1.39 -14.05 24.95
N ASN A 38 -1.76 -13.68 23.72
CA ASN A 38 -2.79 -14.35 22.95
C ASN A 38 -2.39 -14.36 21.47
N SER A 39 -2.43 -15.52 20.82
CA SER A 39 -2.34 -15.56 19.36
C SER A 39 -3.54 -14.80 18.78
N THR A 40 -3.28 -13.62 18.22
CA THR A 40 -4.35 -12.69 17.80
C THR A 40 -4.34 -12.38 16.32
N VAL A 41 -3.22 -12.65 15.64
CA VAL A 41 -3.04 -12.36 14.21
C VAL A 41 -4.06 -13.12 13.36
N HIS A 42 -4.42 -14.35 13.75
CA HIS A 42 -5.39 -15.16 13.02
C HIS A 42 -6.82 -14.60 13.02
N ARG A 43 -7.11 -13.60 13.86
CA ARG A 43 -8.43 -12.95 13.97
C ARG A 43 -8.47 -11.59 13.28
N ILE A 44 -7.35 -11.15 12.71
CA ILE A 44 -7.26 -9.84 12.09
C ILE A 44 -7.71 -9.95 10.63
N VAL A 45 -8.77 -9.21 10.33
CA VAL A 45 -9.11 -8.82 8.95
C VAL A 45 -8.64 -7.39 8.77
N THR A 46 -7.89 -7.13 7.72
CA THR A 46 -7.40 -5.80 7.37
C THR A 46 -7.81 -5.45 5.96
N GLY A 47 -7.78 -4.18 5.60
CA GLY A 47 -8.03 -3.73 4.24
C GLY A 47 -7.39 -2.37 4.00
N ASP A 48 -7.16 -2.08 2.74
CA ASP A 48 -6.58 -0.81 2.28
C ASP A 48 -7.00 -0.56 0.83
N GLU A 49 -6.84 0.69 0.39
CA GLU A 49 -7.26 1.11 -0.93
C GLU A 49 -6.08 1.59 -1.78
N LYS A 50 -6.06 1.14 -3.04
CA LYS A 50 -4.93 1.38 -3.93
C LYS A 50 -5.39 1.83 -5.31
N TRP A 51 -4.80 2.93 -5.78
CA TRP A 51 -4.91 3.31 -7.19
C TRP A 51 -4.12 2.35 -8.08
N ILE A 52 -4.80 1.78 -9.07
CA ILE A 52 -4.22 0.98 -10.14
C ILE A 52 -4.34 1.78 -11.43
N TYR A 53 -3.18 2.07 -12.05
CA TYR A 53 -3.11 2.77 -13.33
C TYR A 53 -3.16 1.74 -14.46
N PHE A 54 -3.94 2.03 -15.50
CA PHE A 54 -4.05 1.12 -16.66
C PHE A 54 -2.75 1.08 -17.47
N GLU A 55 -2.04 2.20 -17.51
CA GLU A 55 -0.73 2.32 -18.16
C GLU A 55 0.35 2.44 -17.09
N ILE A 56 1.10 1.34 -16.89
CA ILE A 56 2.28 1.33 -16.03
C ILE A 56 3.50 1.38 -16.97
N PRO A 57 4.17 2.52 -17.14
CA PRO A 57 5.34 2.59 -17.98
C PRO A 57 6.44 1.72 -17.38
N LYS A 58 6.96 0.80 -18.19
CA LYS A 58 8.11 -0.02 -17.80
C LYS A 58 9.35 0.85 -17.92
N LEU A 59 10.04 1.09 -16.81
CA LEU A 59 11.35 1.72 -16.84
C LEU A 59 12.33 0.73 -17.49
N THR A 60 12.67 0.97 -18.75
CA THR A 60 13.67 0.18 -19.47
C THR A 60 15.05 0.56 -18.98
N LYS A 61 15.75 -0.36 -18.32
CA LYS A 61 17.18 -0.21 -18.03
C LYS A 61 17.96 -0.67 -19.27
N SER A 62 18.74 0.22 -19.86
CA SER A 62 19.66 -0.10 -20.96
C SER A 62 21.10 -0.01 -20.45
N TRP A 63 21.93 -1.00 -20.77
CA TRP A 63 23.38 -0.88 -20.65
C TRP A 63 23.86 -0.04 -21.84
N VAL A 64 24.54 1.08 -21.56
CA VAL A 64 25.09 1.97 -22.59
C VAL A 64 26.55 2.27 -22.28
N ASP A 65 27.34 2.47 -23.33
CA ASP A 65 28.75 2.82 -23.21
C ASP A 65 28.94 4.21 -22.58
N PRO A 66 30.08 4.48 -21.90
CA PRO A 66 30.37 5.79 -21.33
C PRO A 66 30.25 6.91 -22.38
N GLY A 67 29.33 7.84 -22.14
CA GLY A 67 29.09 8.98 -23.04
C GLY A 67 27.91 8.81 -24.01
N GLN A 68 27.31 7.62 -24.12
CA GLN A 68 26.09 7.44 -24.89
C GLN A 68 24.82 7.75 -24.07
N PRO A 69 23.80 8.37 -24.68
CA PRO A 69 22.53 8.61 -24.00
C PRO A 69 21.77 7.29 -23.80
N ALA A 70 21.21 7.09 -22.61
CA ALA A 70 20.30 5.99 -22.33
C ALA A 70 18.95 6.15 -23.07
N THR A 71 18.26 5.04 -23.34
CA THR A 71 16.92 5.08 -23.93
C THR A 71 15.96 5.86 -23.02
N SER A 72 15.31 6.89 -23.56
CA SER A 72 14.34 7.70 -22.81
C SER A 72 13.00 6.97 -22.71
N THR A 73 12.53 6.75 -21.48
CA THR A 73 11.17 6.28 -21.23
C THR A 73 10.25 7.50 -21.02
N VAL A 74 9.08 7.50 -21.67
CA VAL A 74 8.06 8.54 -21.46
C VAL A 74 7.60 8.50 -20.01
N ARG A 75 7.56 9.67 -19.34
CA ARG A 75 7.07 9.76 -17.96
C ARG A 75 5.59 9.38 -17.91
N PRO A 76 5.14 8.61 -16.90
CA PRO A 76 3.72 8.29 -16.74
C PRO A 76 2.88 9.56 -16.67
N ASN A 77 1.77 9.57 -17.40
CA ASN A 77 0.75 10.59 -17.22
C ASN A 77 0.09 10.41 -15.85
N HIS A 78 0.31 11.35 -14.93
CA HIS A 78 -0.26 11.31 -13.58
C HIS A 78 -1.80 11.39 -13.59
N PHE A 79 -2.37 11.91 -14.68
CA PHE A 79 -3.82 11.97 -14.95
C PHE A 79 -4.31 10.86 -15.88
N GLY A 80 -3.47 9.83 -16.11
CA GLY A 80 -3.86 8.67 -16.89
C GLY A 80 -5.06 7.94 -16.28
N LYS A 81 -5.72 7.11 -17.09
CA LYS A 81 -6.83 6.28 -16.62
C LYS A 81 -6.36 5.46 -15.42
N LYS A 82 -7.10 5.54 -14.32
CA LYS A 82 -6.85 4.78 -13.09
C LYS A 82 -8.18 4.35 -12.46
N THR A 83 -8.14 3.23 -11.79
CA THR A 83 -9.24 2.69 -10.98
C THR A 83 -8.74 2.49 -9.55
N MET A 84 -9.65 2.58 -8.58
CA MET A 84 -9.36 2.33 -7.17
C MET A 84 -9.78 0.91 -6.82
N LEU A 85 -8.82 0.11 -6.34
CA LEU A 85 -9.08 -1.19 -5.73
C LEU A 85 -9.24 -0.98 -4.23
N CYS A 86 -10.36 -1.42 -3.67
CA CYS A 86 -10.57 -1.57 -2.23
C CYS A 86 -10.51 -3.06 -1.93
N VAL A 87 -9.62 -3.50 -1.03
CA VAL A 87 -9.45 -4.94 -0.78
C VAL A 87 -9.30 -5.19 0.71
N TRP A 88 -9.96 -6.25 1.19
CA TRP A 88 -9.92 -6.74 2.55
C TRP A 88 -9.47 -8.20 2.55
N TRP A 89 -8.58 -8.54 3.46
CA TRP A 89 -7.96 -9.86 3.56
C TRP A 89 -7.62 -10.21 5.00
N ASP A 90 -7.48 -11.51 5.26
CA ASP A 90 -7.01 -12.06 6.51
C ASP A 90 -5.78 -12.96 6.28
N GLN A 91 -5.41 -13.79 7.27
CA GLN A 91 -4.26 -14.68 7.16
C GLN A 91 -4.42 -15.78 6.10
N GLU A 92 -5.65 -16.11 5.68
CA GLU A 92 -5.94 -17.19 4.73
C GLU A 92 -6.06 -16.67 3.30
N GLY A 93 -6.42 -15.40 3.13
CA GLY A 93 -6.44 -14.75 1.81
C GLY A 93 -7.38 -13.57 1.72
N VAL A 94 -7.72 -13.20 0.49
CA VAL A 94 -8.65 -12.11 0.19
C VAL A 94 -10.07 -12.54 0.57
N VAL A 95 -10.73 -11.72 1.39
CA VAL A 95 -12.10 -11.95 1.87
C VAL A 95 -13.10 -11.23 0.98
N TYR A 96 -12.85 -9.95 0.70
CA TYR A 96 -13.71 -9.11 -0.13
C TYR A 96 -12.86 -8.11 -0.88
N TYR A 97 -13.26 -7.77 -2.10
CA TYR A 97 -12.65 -6.69 -2.85
C TYR A 97 -13.68 -6.02 -3.74
N GLU A 98 -13.45 -4.75 -4.03
CA GLU A 98 -14.25 -3.96 -4.96
C GLU A 98 -13.34 -3.13 -5.84
N LEU A 99 -13.53 -3.26 -7.15
CA LEU A 99 -12.84 -2.43 -8.14
C LEU A 99 -13.80 -1.34 -8.63
N LEU A 100 -13.45 -0.09 -8.34
CA LEU A 100 -14.27 1.07 -8.68
C LEU A 100 -14.20 1.37 -10.18
N LYS A 101 -15.23 2.03 -10.72
CA LYS A 101 -15.13 2.50 -12.12
C LYS A 101 -14.04 3.58 -12.24
N PRO A 102 -13.41 3.74 -13.41
CA PRO A 102 -12.39 4.77 -13.59
C PRO A 102 -12.91 6.16 -13.22
N GLY A 103 -12.15 6.87 -12.38
CA GLY A 103 -12.52 8.21 -11.90
C GLY A 103 -13.43 8.25 -10.68
N GLU A 104 -13.98 7.11 -10.23
CA GLU A 104 -14.71 7.04 -8.97
C GLU A 104 -13.75 7.00 -7.78
N THR A 105 -14.19 7.57 -6.65
CA THR A 105 -13.50 7.52 -5.36
C THR A 105 -14.43 6.98 -4.28
N ILE A 106 -13.85 6.61 -3.15
CA ILE A 106 -14.62 6.20 -1.97
C ILE A 106 -15.14 7.44 -1.27
N ASN A 107 -16.45 7.45 -1.03
CA ASN A 107 -17.10 8.38 -0.11
C ASN A 107 -17.57 7.59 1.14
N THR A 108 -18.09 8.30 2.13
CA THR A 108 -18.54 7.70 3.39
C THR A 108 -19.60 6.62 3.18
N ASP A 109 -20.60 6.89 2.32
CA ASP A 109 -21.72 5.96 2.10
C ASP A 109 -21.26 4.67 1.42
N ARG A 110 -20.38 4.78 0.43
CA ARG A 110 -19.80 3.61 -0.24
C ARG A 110 -18.94 2.81 0.71
N TYR A 111 -18.11 3.46 1.53
CA TYR A 111 -17.32 2.76 2.53
C TYR A 111 -18.20 2.01 3.53
N LEU A 112 -19.29 2.63 3.98
CA LEU A 112 -20.27 1.96 4.84
C LEU A 112 -20.85 0.70 4.18
N GLN A 113 -21.26 0.80 2.92
CA GLN A 113 -21.77 -0.35 2.16
C GLN A 113 -20.70 -1.44 1.99
N GLN A 114 -19.45 -1.06 1.75
CA GLN A 114 -18.34 -2.01 1.67
C GLN A 114 -18.11 -2.77 2.97
N ILE A 115 -18.25 -2.11 4.12
CA ILE A 115 -18.15 -2.76 5.43
C ILE A 115 -19.30 -3.74 5.67
N ILE A 116 -20.53 -3.39 5.26
CA ILE A 116 -21.68 -4.29 5.34
C ILE A 116 -21.45 -5.53 4.46
N ASN A 117 -21.01 -5.32 3.22
CA ASN A 117 -20.70 -6.40 2.28
C ASN A 117 -19.56 -7.30 2.81
N LEU A 118 -18.49 -6.70 3.34
CA LEU A 118 -17.40 -7.42 4.00
C LEU A 118 -17.93 -8.29 5.13
N ASN A 119 -18.77 -7.75 6.02
CA ASN A 119 -19.33 -8.52 7.12
C ASN A 119 -20.17 -9.72 6.63
N HIS A 120 -20.95 -9.53 5.56
CA HIS A 120 -21.70 -10.63 4.95
C HIS A 120 -20.76 -11.70 4.38
N THR A 121 -19.67 -11.31 3.70
CA THR A 121 -18.68 -12.27 3.20
C THR A 121 -17.94 -13.01 4.31
N LEU A 122 -17.68 -12.36 5.46
CA LEU A 122 -17.05 -12.98 6.62
C LEU A 122 -17.95 -14.02 7.30
N ILE A 123 -19.27 -13.79 7.33
CA ILE A 123 -20.23 -14.75 7.90
C ILE A 123 -20.39 -15.99 6.99
N ALA A 124 -20.25 -15.80 5.67
CA ALA A 124 -20.37 -16.88 4.69
C ALA A 124 -19.07 -17.69 4.50
N LYS A 125 -17.95 -17.19 5.02
CA LYS A 125 -16.63 -17.82 4.97
C LYS A 125 -16.49 -18.89 6.05
#